data_AF-A0AAJ7L8P2-F1
#
_entry.id   AF-A0AAJ7L8P2-F1
#
_cell.length_a   1.000
_cell.length_b   1.000
_cell.length_c   1.000
_cell.angle_alpha   90.00
_cell.angle_beta   90.00
_cell.angle_gamma   90.00
#
_symmetry.space_group_name_H-M   'P 1'
#
loop_
_entity.id
_entity.type
_entity.pdbx_description
1 polymer ?
#
loop_
_entity_poly.entity_id
_entity_poly.type
_entity_poly.pdbx_seq_one_letter_code
_entity_poly.pdbx_strand_id
1 'polypeptide(L)'
;MPRHAAEPAEKVQRYAGELGSGYLTADGDVLFCEACKMTVNADKRYYVGQHVQSVGHVRRHQLAQISSEEGGLASDLSPRENSFSMDLCRMMVESNIKLYKNQQQSFRTFMQKQCQADPPNHTTLRKTYLKKLYEGTVYKLRSSIGDNRICISIDETADVKGQFVVNTVIGVLNPETPSIPFLLNSDTVGRTHQTTVAQAFTNALNLLWPDRVHHERVLLFVTD
;
A
#
# COMPACT_ATOMS: atom_id res chain seq x y z
N MET A 1 -8.19 -5.24 -57.43
CA MET A 1 -8.46 -4.17 -56.44
C MET A 1 -7.14 -3.78 -55.81
N PRO A 2 -6.64 -2.55 -55.99
CA PRO A 2 -5.40 -2.12 -55.33
C PRO A 2 -5.69 -1.93 -53.83
N ARG A 3 -4.88 -2.57 -52.97
CA ARG A 3 -4.92 -2.35 -51.52
C ARG A 3 -4.37 -0.95 -51.27
N HIS A 4 -5.24 -0.01 -50.89
CA HIS A 4 -4.81 1.30 -50.41
C HIS A 4 -3.87 1.09 -49.20
N ALA A 5 -2.68 1.68 -49.24
CA ALA A 5 -1.78 1.69 -48.10
C ALA A 5 -2.42 2.53 -47.00
N ALA A 6 -2.59 1.97 -45.80
CA ALA A 6 -3.09 2.70 -44.64
C ALA A 6 -2.19 3.91 -44.38
N GLU A 7 -2.80 5.06 -44.06
CA GLU A 7 -2.02 6.25 -43.74
C GLU A 7 -1.14 6.00 -42.50
N PRO A 8 0.07 6.62 -42.43
CA PRO A 8 0.99 6.42 -41.32
C PRO A 8 0.36 6.60 -39.94
N ALA A 9 -0.58 7.54 -39.80
CA ALA A 9 -1.30 7.82 -38.56
C ALA A 9 -2.23 6.66 -38.14
N GLU A 10 -2.99 6.06 -39.08
CA GLU A 10 -3.86 4.92 -38.79
C GLU A 10 -3.06 3.70 -38.30
N LYS A 11 -1.86 3.51 -38.87
CA LYS A 11 -0.96 2.41 -38.49
C LYS A 11 -0.40 2.58 -37.08
N VAL A 12 0.00 3.79 -36.71
CA VAL A 12 0.50 4.13 -35.37
C VAL A 12 -0.59 3.98 -34.32
N GLN A 13 -1.80 4.46 -34.62
CA GLN A 13 -2.96 4.33 -33.75
C GLN A 13 -3.37 2.86 -33.54
N ARG A 14 -3.27 2.03 -34.58
CA ARG A 14 -3.47 0.58 -34.44
C ARG A 14 -2.43 -0.07 -33.54
N TYR A 15 -1.15 0.33 -33.62
CA TYR A 15 -0.12 -0.21 -32.73
C TYR A 15 -0.30 0.22 -31.27
N ALA A 16 -0.74 1.46 -31.02
CA ALA A 16 -1.09 1.90 -29.68
C ALA A 16 -2.23 1.05 -29.08
N GLY A 17 -3.26 0.72 -29.87
CA GLY A 17 -4.38 -0.12 -29.43
C GLY A 17 -4.04 -1.61 -29.26
N GLU A 18 -3.23 -2.19 -30.15
CA GLU A 18 -2.92 -3.64 -30.12
C GLU A 18 -1.79 -4.01 -29.16
N LEU A 19 -0.80 -3.13 -28.98
CA LEU A 19 0.42 -3.39 -28.21
C LEU A 19 0.55 -2.51 -26.97
N GLY A 20 -0.26 -1.46 -26.85
CA GLY A 20 -0.25 -0.53 -25.73
C GLY A 20 -1.34 -0.86 -24.73
N SER A 21 -1.04 -1.69 -23.74
CA SER A 21 -1.89 -1.84 -22.55
C SER A 21 -1.76 -0.61 -21.64
N GLY A 22 -2.18 0.57 -22.13
CA GLY A 22 -2.29 1.82 -21.36
C GLY A 22 -1.04 2.70 -21.27
N TYR A 23 0.08 2.36 -21.92
CA TYR A 23 1.35 3.13 -21.85
C TYR A 23 1.90 3.62 -23.19
N LEU A 24 1.21 3.36 -24.31
CA LEU A 24 1.56 3.91 -25.63
C LEU A 24 0.48 4.91 -26.06
N THR A 25 0.92 6.09 -26.48
CA THR A 25 0.06 7.15 -27.00
C THR A 25 0.43 7.42 -28.45
N ALA A 26 -0.58 7.54 -29.31
CA ALA A 26 -0.39 7.95 -30.70
C ALA A 26 -0.69 9.45 -30.82
N ASP A 27 0.25 10.22 -31.37
CA ASP A 27 0.05 11.62 -31.74
C ASP A 27 0.45 11.78 -33.21
N GLY A 28 -0.55 11.76 -34.09
CA GLY A 28 -0.34 11.73 -35.55
C GLY A 28 0.44 10.50 -36.00
N ASP A 29 1.60 10.71 -36.62
CA ASP A 29 2.53 9.68 -37.10
C ASP A 29 3.59 9.27 -36.05
N VAL A 30 3.54 9.83 -34.84
CA VAL A 30 4.48 9.55 -33.76
C VAL A 30 3.86 8.64 -32.71
N LEU A 31 4.57 7.56 -32.36
CA LEU A 31 4.23 6.69 -31.23
C LEU A 31 5.07 7.06 -30.03
N PHE A 32 4.45 7.47 -28.93
CA PHE A 32 5.12 7.83 -27.69
C PHE A 32 4.89 6.79 -26.60
N CYS A 33 5.93 6.46 -25.84
CA CYS A 33 5.82 5.57 -24.68
C CYS A 33 5.89 6.37 -23.39
N GLU A 34 4.79 6.40 -22.65
CA GLU A 34 4.66 7.13 -21.39
C GLU A 34 5.57 6.56 -20.30
N ALA A 35 5.77 5.24 -20.26
CA ALA A 35 6.64 4.57 -19.30
C ALA A 35 8.14 4.87 -19.54
N CYS A 36 8.53 5.13 -20.79
CA CYS A 36 9.92 5.39 -21.17
C CYS A 36 10.22 6.86 -21.47
N LYS A 37 9.18 7.72 -21.53
CA LYS A 37 9.26 9.13 -21.90
C LYS A 37 10.05 9.38 -23.19
N MET A 38 9.82 8.54 -24.19
CA MET A 38 10.50 8.61 -25.48
C MET A 38 9.60 8.17 -26.62
N THR A 39 9.92 8.66 -27.83
CA THR A 39 9.31 8.21 -29.08
C THR A 39 9.80 6.80 -29.44
N VAL A 40 8.88 5.95 -29.87
CA VAL A 40 9.12 4.56 -30.27
C VAL A 40 9.03 4.46 -31.78
N ASN A 41 9.96 3.74 -32.41
CA ASN A 41 9.90 3.50 -33.86
C ASN A 41 8.66 2.66 -34.21
N ALA A 42 7.78 3.23 -35.02
CA ALA A 42 6.54 2.63 -35.49
C ALA A 42 6.57 2.23 -36.98
N ASP A 43 7.74 2.18 -37.62
CA ASP A 43 7.90 1.77 -39.02
C ASP A 43 7.44 0.33 -39.22
N LYS A 44 7.64 -0.54 -38.22
CA LYS A 44 7.21 -1.94 -38.22
C LYS A 44 6.69 -2.34 -36.85
N ARG A 45 5.63 -3.15 -36.83
CA ARG A 45 5.04 -3.73 -35.61
C ARG A 45 6.08 -4.41 -34.71
N TYR A 46 7.09 -5.04 -35.32
CA TYR A 46 8.17 -5.71 -34.61
C TYR A 46 8.99 -4.77 -33.72
N TYR A 47 9.30 -3.55 -34.16
CA TYR A 47 10.08 -2.60 -33.36
C TYR A 47 9.33 -2.13 -32.13
N VAL A 48 8.02 -1.90 -32.28
CA VAL A 48 7.13 -1.60 -31.15
C VAL A 48 7.13 -2.79 -30.19
N GLY A 49 6.87 -4.01 -30.68
CA GLY A 49 6.88 -5.24 -29.87
C GLY A 49 8.18 -5.45 -29.08
N GLN A 50 9.33 -5.26 -29.73
CA GLN A 50 10.64 -5.37 -29.09
C GLN A 50 10.85 -4.31 -28.01
N HIS A 51 10.36 -3.08 -28.21
CA HIS A 51 10.41 -2.05 -27.19
C HIS A 51 9.61 -2.45 -25.94
N VAL A 52 8.35 -2.89 -26.11
CA VAL A 52 7.47 -3.23 -24.99
C VAL A 52 7.96 -4.44 -24.20
N GLN A 53 8.58 -5.39 -24.89
CA GLN A 53 9.15 -6.60 -24.28
C GLN A 53 10.56 -6.39 -23.73
N SER A 54 11.16 -5.21 -23.93
CA SER A 54 12.52 -4.95 -23.44
C SER A 54 12.56 -4.93 -21.91
N VAL A 55 13.64 -5.48 -21.34
CA VAL A 55 13.86 -5.50 -19.88
C VAL A 55 13.81 -4.09 -19.29
N GLY A 56 14.30 -3.08 -20.03
CA GLY A 56 14.26 -1.68 -19.62
C GLY A 56 12.84 -1.11 -19.56
N HIS A 57 11.99 -1.43 -20.53
CA HIS A 57 10.58 -1.03 -20.54
C HIS A 57 9.82 -1.71 -19.40
N VAL A 58 9.92 -3.05 -19.28
CA VAL A 58 9.21 -3.82 -18.24
C VAL A 58 9.54 -3.31 -16.84
N ARG A 59 10.82 -3.03 -16.55
CA ARG A 59 11.24 -2.47 -15.26
C ARG A 59 10.63 -1.08 -15.00
N ARG A 60 10.66 -0.17 -15.99
CA ARG A 60 10.11 1.18 -15.84
C ARG A 60 8.59 1.17 -15.69
N HIS A 61 7.92 0.31 -16.46
CA HIS A 61 6.48 0.10 -16.35
C HIS A 61 6.08 -0.44 -14.97
N GLN A 62 6.80 -1.43 -14.44
CA GLN A 62 6.58 -1.95 -13.09
C GLN A 62 6.77 -0.86 -12.01
N LEU A 63 7.81 -0.03 -12.12
CA LEU A 63 8.02 1.10 -11.20
C LEU A 63 6.90 2.14 -11.28
N ALA A 64 6.40 2.44 -12.49
CA ALA A 64 5.28 3.36 -12.69
C ALA A 64 3.97 2.79 -12.11
N GLN A 65 3.73 1.48 -12.24
CA GLN A 65 2.57 0.81 -11.64
C GLN A 65 2.63 0.80 -10.12
N ILE A 66 3.81 0.57 -9.53
CA ILE A 66 4.02 0.72 -8.08
C ILE A 66 3.69 2.15 -7.63
N SER A 67 4.11 3.18 -8.38
CA SER A 67 3.77 4.57 -8.04
C SER A 67 2.29 4.93 -8.22
N SER A 68 1.54 4.24 -9.09
CA SER A 68 0.09 4.45 -9.27
C SER A 68 -0.79 3.61 -8.36
N GLU A 69 -0.33 2.44 -7.91
CA GLU A 69 -1.02 1.62 -6.88
C GLU A 69 -0.64 2.08 -5.45
N GLU A 70 0.49 2.75 -5.28
CA GLU A 70 0.83 3.54 -4.08
C GLU A 70 0.27 4.97 -4.12
N GLY A 71 -0.95 5.14 -4.63
CA GLY A 71 -1.76 6.33 -4.37
C GLY A 71 -2.19 6.39 -2.91
N GLY A 72 -1.30 6.79 -2.00
CA GLY A 72 -1.70 7.08 -0.62
C GLY A 72 -0.65 7.35 0.45
N LEU A 73 0.66 7.34 0.16
CA LEU A 73 1.67 7.66 1.20
C LEU A 73 2.84 8.54 0.74
N ALA A 74 3.02 8.77 -0.56
CA ALA A 74 4.12 9.61 -1.06
C ALA A 74 3.83 11.13 -1.00
N SER A 75 2.57 11.56 -0.85
CA SER A 75 2.18 12.96 -1.00
C SER A 75 2.20 13.82 0.28
N ASP A 76 2.51 13.24 1.44
CA ASP A 76 2.47 13.94 2.75
C ASP A 76 3.83 14.07 3.44
N LEU A 77 4.92 13.91 2.68
CA LEU A 77 6.25 14.24 3.18
C LEU A 77 6.48 15.75 3.04
N SER A 78 6.60 16.44 4.17
CA SER A 78 7.07 17.81 4.22
C SER A 78 8.47 17.91 3.57
N PRO A 79 8.91 19.09 3.12
CA PRO A 79 10.22 19.28 2.48
C PRO A 79 11.42 18.84 3.34
N ARG A 80 11.22 18.56 4.63
CA ARG A 80 12.23 18.10 5.58
C ARG A 80 12.25 16.58 5.78
N GLU A 81 11.32 15.84 5.18
CA GLU A 81 11.15 14.42 5.42
C GLU A 81 11.75 13.60 4.30
N ASN A 82 12.49 12.57 4.70
CA ASN A 82 13.34 11.80 3.81
C ASN A 82 12.61 10.52 3.37
N SER A 83 12.38 10.36 2.07
CA SER A 83 11.79 9.14 1.49
C SER A 83 12.54 7.88 1.93
N PHE A 84 13.87 7.92 1.95
CA PHE A 84 14.69 6.82 2.45
C PHE A 84 14.35 6.42 3.90
N SER A 85 14.08 7.40 4.77
CA SER A 85 13.74 7.10 6.17
C SER A 85 12.35 6.47 6.31
N MET A 86 11.42 6.87 5.46
CA MET A 86 10.09 6.29 5.39
C MET A 86 10.15 4.83 4.89
N ASP A 87 10.87 4.58 3.81
CA ASP A 87 11.05 3.25 3.21
C ASP A 87 11.80 2.32 4.15
N LEU A 88 12.87 2.82 4.79
CA LEU A 88 13.59 2.08 5.82
C LEU A 88 12.68 1.69 6.99
N CYS A 89 11.86 2.63 7.48
CA CYS A 89 10.92 2.34 8.56
C CYS A 89 9.92 1.26 8.15
N ARG A 90 9.35 1.38 6.94
CA ARG A 90 8.37 0.44 6.41
C ARG A 90 8.96 -0.96 6.30
N MET A 91 10.09 -1.09 5.60
CA MET A 91 10.77 -2.37 5.42
C MET A 91 11.13 -3.02 6.76
N MET A 92 11.62 -2.25 7.73
CA MET A 92 11.92 -2.79 9.06
C MET A 92 10.66 -3.31 9.77
N VAL A 93 9.54 -2.60 9.70
CA VAL A 93 8.27 -3.04 10.32
C VAL A 93 7.74 -4.30 9.65
N GLU A 94 7.63 -4.29 8.32
CA GLU A 94 7.12 -5.42 7.52
C GLU A 94 8.00 -6.67 7.65
N SER A 95 9.31 -6.49 7.84
CA SER A 95 10.26 -7.58 8.06
C SER A 95 10.37 -8.01 9.54
N ASN A 96 9.54 -7.47 10.44
CA ASN A 96 9.60 -7.72 11.88
C ASN A 96 11.00 -7.43 12.50
N ILE A 97 11.68 -6.40 11.99
CA ILE A 97 12.97 -5.94 12.47
C ILE A 97 12.74 -4.83 13.51
N LYS A 98 13.20 -5.07 14.73
CA LYS A 98 13.10 -4.07 15.80
C LYS A 98 13.82 -2.77 15.42
N LEU A 99 13.13 -1.63 15.50
CA LEU A 99 13.66 -0.33 15.04
C LEU A 99 15.01 0.05 15.65
N TYR A 100 15.28 -0.28 16.92
CA TYR A 100 16.56 0.02 17.56
C TYR A 100 17.76 -0.68 16.91
N LYS A 101 17.55 -1.74 16.13
CA LYS A 101 18.61 -2.45 15.42
C LYS A 101 19.31 -1.55 14.39
N ASN A 102 18.64 -0.50 13.92
CA ASN A 102 19.26 0.44 12.98
C ASN A 102 20.39 1.28 13.59
N GLN A 103 20.54 1.28 14.93
CA GLN A 103 21.62 1.97 15.64
C GLN A 103 22.89 1.12 15.76
N GLN A 104 22.83 -0.17 15.40
CA GLN A 104 24.00 -1.05 15.45
C GLN A 104 25.06 -0.58 14.44
N GLN A 105 26.32 -0.53 14.86
CA GLN A 105 27.39 0.01 14.00
C GLN A 105 27.50 -0.75 12.68
N SER A 106 27.39 -2.08 12.70
CA SER A 106 27.41 -2.91 11.49
C SER A 106 26.26 -2.55 10.53
N PHE A 107 25.06 -2.30 11.07
CA PHE A 107 23.91 -1.86 10.29
C PHE A 107 24.17 -0.48 9.66
N ARG A 108 24.63 0.50 10.45
CA ARG A 108 24.90 1.86 9.96
C ARG A 108 25.99 1.87 8.89
N THR A 109 27.11 1.17 9.14
CA THR A 109 28.20 1.05 8.15
C THR A 109 27.72 0.40 6.86
N PHE A 110 26.87 -0.63 6.94
CA PHE A 110 26.28 -1.27 5.76
C PHE A 110 25.41 -0.29 4.96
N MET A 111 24.50 0.42 5.62
CA MET A 111 23.60 1.38 4.97
C MET A 111 24.38 2.55 4.33
N GLN A 112 25.38 3.08 5.04
CA GLN A 112 26.23 4.14 4.50
C GLN A 112 27.02 3.67 3.27
N LYS A 113 27.53 2.43 3.28
CA LYS A 113 28.29 1.88 2.16
C LYS A 113 27.41 1.55 0.95
N GLN A 114 26.28 0.88 1.17
CA GLN A 114 25.45 0.34 0.08
C GLN A 114 24.39 1.32 -0.41
N CYS A 115 23.82 2.11 0.49
CA CYS A 115 22.73 3.02 0.18
C CYS A 115 23.16 4.50 0.14
N GLN A 116 24.42 4.81 0.48
CA GLN A 116 24.94 6.18 0.56
C GLN A 116 24.10 7.11 1.44
N ALA A 117 23.44 6.54 2.45
CA ALA A 117 22.53 7.24 3.34
C ALA A 117 22.82 6.89 4.80
N ASP A 118 22.75 7.89 5.68
CA ASP A 118 22.83 7.66 7.12
C ASP A 118 21.43 7.32 7.67
N PRO A 119 21.23 6.14 8.29
CA PRO A 119 19.94 5.80 8.86
C PRO A 119 19.59 6.74 10.02
N PRO A 120 18.34 7.23 10.09
CA PRO A 120 17.89 8.11 11.17
C PRO A 120 17.94 7.41 12.53
N ASN A 121 17.91 8.19 13.61
CA ASN A 121 17.82 7.62 14.95
C ASN A 121 16.53 6.77 15.08
N HIS A 122 16.60 5.63 15.78
CA HIS A 122 15.42 4.79 16.05
C HIS A 122 14.27 5.56 16.72
N THR A 123 14.58 6.60 17.49
CA THR A 123 13.57 7.50 18.08
C THR A 123 12.84 8.31 17.01
N THR A 124 13.55 8.79 15.99
CA THR A 124 12.95 9.46 14.82
C THR A 124 12.09 8.48 14.01
N LEU A 125 12.59 7.26 13.77
CA LEU A 125 11.78 6.20 13.16
C LEU A 125 10.48 5.98 13.93
N ARG A 126 10.55 5.80 15.25
CA ARG A 126 9.38 5.53 16.09
C ARG A 126 8.40 6.70 16.17
N LYS A 127 8.88 7.93 16.40
CA LYS A 127 8.00 9.08 16.68
C LYS A 127 7.41 9.72 15.43
N THR A 128 8.14 9.67 14.32
CA THR A 128 7.74 10.34 13.08
C THR A 128 7.25 9.32 12.05
N TYR A 129 8.13 8.43 11.59
CA TYR A 129 7.84 7.59 10.44
C TYR A 129 6.89 6.42 10.76
N LEU A 130 7.05 5.75 11.91
CA LEU A 130 6.15 4.70 12.36
C LEU A 130 4.73 5.24 12.63
N LYS A 131 4.64 6.45 13.20
CA LYS A 131 3.35 7.11 13.40
C LYS A 131 2.63 7.32 12.05
N LYS A 132 3.34 7.84 11.04
CA LYS A 132 2.79 8.01 9.68
C LYS A 132 2.39 6.67 9.04
N LEU A 133 3.21 5.63 9.19
CA LEU A 133 2.88 4.29 8.71
C LEU A 133 1.62 3.73 9.36
N TYR A 134 1.46 3.94 10.66
CA TYR A 134 0.26 3.55 11.40
C TYR A 134 -0.97 4.31 10.88
N GLU A 135 -0.89 5.64 10.78
CA GLU A 135 -1.98 6.49 10.28
C GLU A 135 -2.38 6.10 8.85
N GLY A 136 -1.40 5.86 7.97
CA GLY A 136 -1.63 5.37 6.62
C GLY A 136 -2.27 3.98 6.55
N THR A 137 -1.87 3.07 7.44
CA THR A 137 -2.48 1.74 7.56
C THR A 137 -3.93 1.84 8.00
N VAL A 138 -4.23 2.66 9.02
CA VAL A 138 -5.59 2.91 9.48
C VAL A 138 -6.44 3.54 8.37
N TYR A 139 -5.89 4.50 7.62
CA TYR A 139 -6.56 5.09 6.47
C TYR A 139 -6.92 4.05 5.39
N LYS A 140 -5.96 3.20 5.01
CA LYS A 140 -6.19 2.12 4.04
C LYS A 140 -7.26 1.13 4.52
N LEU A 141 -7.21 0.77 5.80
CA LEU A 141 -8.21 -0.10 6.43
C LEU A 141 -9.60 0.53 6.35
N ARG A 142 -9.76 1.79 6.76
CA ARG A 142 -11.04 2.52 6.68
C ARG A 142 -11.53 2.63 5.23
N SER A 143 -10.63 2.88 4.29
CA SER A 143 -10.95 2.95 2.86
C SER A 143 -11.42 1.60 2.31
N SER A 144 -10.80 0.50 2.77
CA SER A 144 -11.21 -0.86 2.40
C SER A 144 -12.56 -1.25 2.99
N ILE A 145 -12.91 -0.74 4.17
CA ILE A 145 -14.23 -0.94 4.79
C ILE A 145 -15.28 -0.09 4.06
N GLY A 146 -14.99 1.17 3.79
CA GLY A 146 -15.90 2.11 3.14
C GLY A 146 -17.24 2.21 3.86
N ASP A 147 -18.33 2.10 3.09
CA ASP A 147 -19.71 2.12 3.60
C ASP A 147 -20.30 0.73 3.86
N ASN A 148 -19.47 -0.31 3.81
CA ASN A 148 -19.95 -1.67 3.99
C ASN A 148 -20.37 -1.97 5.43
N ARG A 149 -21.18 -3.01 5.58
CA ARG A 149 -21.53 -3.61 6.87
C ARG A 149 -20.36 -4.47 7.36
N ILE A 150 -20.16 -4.53 8.67
CA ILE A 150 -19.02 -5.22 9.28
C ILE A 150 -19.45 -6.24 10.34
N CYS A 151 -18.57 -7.21 10.56
CA CYS A 151 -18.54 -8.00 11.78
C CYS A 151 -17.36 -7.55 12.66
N ILE A 152 -17.55 -7.64 13.96
CA ILE A 152 -16.51 -7.39 14.96
C ILE A 152 -16.40 -8.65 15.81
N SER A 153 -15.19 -9.20 15.92
CA SER A 153 -14.85 -10.28 16.83
C SER A 153 -13.90 -9.75 17.88
N ILE A 154 -14.24 -9.95 19.14
CA ILE A 154 -13.38 -9.63 20.27
C ILE A 154 -13.04 -10.92 20.99
N ASP A 155 -11.76 -11.11 21.27
CA ASP A 155 -11.24 -12.30 21.94
C ASP A 155 -10.32 -11.87 23.08
N GLU A 156 -10.60 -12.36 24.29
CA GLU A 156 -9.77 -12.16 25.46
C GLU A 156 -8.79 -13.34 25.60
N THR A 157 -7.49 -13.05 25.48
CA THR A 157 -6.43 -14.06 25.56
C THR A 157 -5.41 -13.72 26.64
N ALA A 158 -4.48 -14.64 26.91
CA ALA A 158 -3.34 -14.40 27.77
C ALA A 158 -2.04 -14.62 26.98
N ASP A 159 -1.12 -13.66 27.05
CA ASP A 159 0.18 -13.81 26.41
C ASP A 159 1.09 -14.80 27.17
N VAL A 160 2.27 -15.08 26.61
CA VAL A 160 3.25 -15.99 27.21
C VAL A 160 3.79 -15.54 28.58
N LYS A 161 3.53 -14.28 28.98
CA LYS A 161 3.89 -13.71 30.28
C LYS A 161 2.70 -13.68 31.25
N GLY A 162 1.55 -14.21 30.85
CA GLY A 162 0.31 -14.17 31.62
C GLY A 162 -0.35 -12.79 31.65
N GLN A 163 0.02 -11.88 30.75
CA GLN A 163 -0.68 -10.61 30.59
C GLN A 163 -1.97 -10.86 29.81
N PHE A 164 -3.07 -10.34 30.31
CA PHE A 164 -4.34 -10.39 29.58
C PHE A 164 -4.31 -9.44 28.40
N VAL A 165 -4.74 -9.93 27.24
CA VAL A 165 -4.76 -9.19 25.97
C VAL A 165 -6.13 -9.30 25.35
N VAL A 166 -6.70 -8.19 24.91
CA VAL A 166 -7.97 -8.13 24.20
C VAL A 166 -7.68 -7.83 22.74
N ASN A 167 -7.96 -8.79 21.86
CA ASN A 167 -7.79 -8.63 20.43
C ASN A 167 -9.11 -8.24 19.80
N THR A 168 -9.10 -7.24 18.92
CA THR A 168 -10.27 -6.85 18.13
C THR A 168 -10.01 -7.07 16.66
N VAL A 169 -10.79 -7.96 16.05
CA VAL A 169 -10.72 -8.31 14.64
C VAL A 169 -11.99 -7.82 13.95
N ILE A 170 -11.85 -7.25 12.75
CA ILE A 170 -12.95 -6.69 11.97
C ILE A 170 -12.96 -7.31 10.58
N GLY A 171 -14.13 -7.78 10.16
CA GLY A 171 -14.37 -8.27 8.80
C GLY A 171 -15.43 -7.44 8.09
N VAL A 172 -15.25 -7.24 6.78
CA VAL A 172 -16.31 -6.69 5.92
C VAL A 172 -17.27 -7.81 5.56
N LEU A 173 -18.56 -7.59 5.79
CA LEU A 173 -19.61 -8.54 5.42
C LEU A 173 -20.08 -8.24 4.00
N ASN A 174 -19.71 -9.12 3.07
CA ASN A 174 -20.14 -9.08 1.68
C ASN A 174 -20.84 -10.42 1.33
N PRO A 175 -22.03 -10.38 0.69
CA PRO A 175 -22.80 -11.58 0.40
C PRO A 175 -22.21 -12.46 -0.69
N GLU A 176 -21.36 -11.91 -1.56
CA GLU A 176 -20.79 -12.59 -2.72
C GLU A 176 -19.40 -13.16 -2.44
N THR A 177 -18.57 -12.41 -1.72
CA THR A 177 -17.16 -12.77 -1.50
C THR A 177 -16.74 -12.60 -0.05
N PRO A 178 -16.04 -13.58 0.55
CA PRO A 178 -15.46 -13.41 1.87
C PRO A 178 -14.38 -12.32 1.84
N SER A 179 -14.39 -11.43 2.83
CA SER A 179 -13.31 -10.45 3.00
C SER A 179 -12.17 -11.02 3.85
N ILE A 180 -10.99 -10.42 3.70
CA ILE A 180 -9.86 -10.68 4.59
C ILE A 180 -10.08 -9.84 5.86
N PRO A 181 -10.17 -10.45 7.05
CA PRO A 181 -10.35 -9.70 8.29
C PRO A 181 -9.08 -8.95 8.69
N PHE A 182 -9.26 -7.84 9.38
CA PHE A 182 -8.19 -7.00 9.90
C PHE A 182 -8.09 -7.12 11.42
N LEU A 183 -6.89 -7.31 11.96
CA LEU A 183 -6.63 -7.06 13.38
C LEU A 183 -6.58 -5.54 13.58
N LEU A 184 -7.65 -4.97 14.14
CA LEU A 184 -7.74 -3.54 14.35
C LEU A 184 -6.96 -3.11 15.58
N ASN A 185 -7.05 -3.87 16.66
CA ASN A 185 -6.39 -3.52 17.92
C ASN A 185 -6.01 -4.75 18.75
N SER A 186 -4.99 -4.59 19.60
CA SER A 186 -4.53 -5.58 20.58
C SER A 186 -4.11 -4.85 21.85
N ASP A 187 -5.00 -4.81 22.84
CA ASP A 187 -4.82 -4.05 24.08
C ASP A 187 -4.44 -4.97 25.23
N THR A 188 -3.41 -4.61 26.00
CA THR A 188 -3.13 -5.27 27.27
C THR A 188 -4.02 -4.70 28.37
N VAL A 189 -4.72 -5.58 29.10
CA VAL A 189 -5.64 -5.20 30.19
C VAL A 189 -5.21 -5.80 31.52
N GLY A 190 -5.61 -5.17 32.64
CA GLY A 190 -5.27 -5.67 33.97
C GLY A 190 -6.04 -6.94 34.38
N ARG A 191 -7.25 -7.11 33.84
CA ARG A 191 -8.17 -8.25 34.02
C ARG A 191 -9.12 -8.33 32.83
N THR A 192 -9.69 -9.51 32.58
CA THR A 192 -10.67 -9.78 31.53
C THR A 192 -12.06 -9.91 32.13
N HIS A 193 -12.99 -9.05 31.72
CA HIS A 193 -14.39 -9.03 32.18
C HIS A 193 -15.28 -8.41 31.09
N GLN A 194 -16.60 -8.52 31.23
CA GLN A 194 -17.56 -7.91 30.31
C GLN A 194 -17.28 -6.41 29.98
N THR A 195 -16.74 -5.66 30.93
CA THR A 195 -16.40 -4.24 30.75
C THR A 195 -15.20 -4.06 29.82
N THR A 196 -14.20 -4.95 29.83
CA THR A 196 -13.05 -4.84 28.93
C THR A 196 -13.45 -5.14 27.49
N VAL A 197 -14.32 -6.12 27.28
CA VAL A 197 -14.93 -6.40 25.97
C VAL A 197 -15.74 -5.19 25.46
N ALA A 198 -16.61 -4.61 26.30
CA ALA A 198 -17.40 -3.44 25.92
C ALA A 198 -16.53 -2.20 25.61
N GLN A 199 -15.45 -1.99 26.37
CA GLN A 199 -14.51 -0.91 26.12
C GLN A 199 -13.74 -1.14 24.82
N ALA A 200 -13.27 -2.36 24.56
CA ALA A 200 -12.59 -2.72 23.31
C ALA A 200 -13.50 -2.51 22.10
N PHE A 201 -14.78 -2.89 22.20
CA PHE A 201 -15.79 -2.62 21.18
C PHE A 201 -15.93 -1.11 20.92
N THR A 202 -16.08 -0.31 21.97
CA THR A 202 -16.21 1.15 21.85
C THR A 202 -14.96 1.79 21.23
N ASN A 203 -13.77 1.36 21.66
CA ASN A 203 -12.49 1.83 21.13
C ASN A 203 -12.35 1.51 19.64
N ALA A 204 -12.75 0.30 19.24
CA ALA A 204 -12.74 -0.14 17.85
C ALA A 204 -13.62 0.76 16.98
N LEU A 205 -14.84 1.07 17.44
CA LEU A 205 -15.74 1.95 16.70
C LEU A 205 -15.20 3.38 16.57
N ASN A 206 -14.63 3.93 17.64
CA ASN A 206 -14.01 5.26 17.61
C ASN A 206 -12.77 5.30 16.68
N LEU A 207 -12.01 4.20 16.61
CA LEU A 207 -10.88 4.08 15.70
C LEU A 207 -11.34 3.89 14.25
N LEU A 208 -12.47 3.25 13.98
CA LEU A 208 -13.01 3.15 12.62
C LEU A 208 -13.64 4.46 12.15
N TRP A 209 -14.47 5.07 12.99
CA TRP A 209 -15.29 6.22 12.66
C TRP A 209 -15.09 7.36 13.66
N PRO A 210 -13.96 8.10 13.55
CA PRO A 210 -13.58 9.12 14.52
C PRO A 210 -14.54 10.31 14.59
N ASP A 211 -15.23 10.63 13.49
CA ASP A 211 -16.16 11.76 13.43
C ASP A 211 -17.55 11.41 13.97
N ARG A 212 -18.06 10.22 13.61
CA ARG A 212 -19.38 9.74 14.02
C ARG A 212 -19.44 8.22 14.00
N VAL A 213 -19.72 7.61 15.15
CA VAL A 213 -19.90 6.16 15.25
C VAL A 213 -21.17 5.68 14.51
N HIS A 214 -21.02 4.62 13.71
CA HIS A 214 -22.07 3.99 12.90
C HIS A 214 -22.47 2.62 13.44
N HIS A 215 -23.12 2.57 14.60
CA HIS A 215 -23.55 1.30 15.23
C HIS A 215 -24.41 0.43 14.31
N GLU A 216 -25.24 1.05 13.48
CA GLU A 216 -26.11 0.37 12.53
C GLU A 216 -25.33 -0.46 11.50
N ARG A 217 -24.05 -0.15 11.27
CA ARG A 217 -23.20 -0.86 10.30
C ARG A 217 -22.56 -2.12 10.88
N VAL A 218 -22.61 -2.33 12.18
CA VAL A 218 -22.17 -3.57 12.82
C VAL A 218 -23.33 -4.57 12.81
N LEU A 219 -23.24 -5.63 12.01
CA LEU A 219 -24.31 -6.63 11.91
C LEU A 219 -24.06 -7.87 12.76
N LEU A 220 -22.80 -8.13 13.09
CA LEU A 220 -22.41 -9.28 13.87
C LEU A 220 -21.33 -8.87 14.88
N PHE A 221 -21.58 -9.22 16.13
CA PHE A 221 -20.62 -9.09 17.21
C PHE A 221 -20.37 -10.47 17.82
N VAL A 222 -19.11 -10.89 17.85
CA VAL A 222 -18.68 -12.21 18.33
C VAL A 222 -17.72 -12.04 19.48
N THR A 223 -17.99 -12.72 20.58
CA THR A 223 -17.15 -12.84 21.77
C THR A 223 -17.45 -14.21 22.39
N ASP A 224 -16.52 -14.73 23.18
CA ASP A 224 -16.68 -15.96 23.97
C ASP A 224 -17.61 -15.80 25.18
#